data_AF-A0A5C6NV97-F1
#
_entry.id   AF-A0A5C6NV97-F1
#
_cell.length_a   1.000
_cell.length_b   1.000
_cell.length_c   1.000
_cell.angle_alpha   90.00
_cell.angle_beta   90.00
_cell.angle_gamma   90.00
#
_symmetry.space_group_name_H-M   'P 1'
#
loop_
_entity.id
_entity.type
_entity.pdbx_description
1 polymer ?
#
loop_
_entity_poly.entity_id
_entity_poly.type
_entity_poly.pdbx_seq_one_letter_code
_entity_poly.pdbx_strand_id
1 'polypeptide(L)'
;MAGVQQKPEKDVHEYSLLPLVHDIIKCMEKDSQDVNQELAKLKSKIQEAREQISNMPGIESSPPVQQQQLATLREQVRTKNQLLQKYKSLCMFDVPKVS
;
A
#
# COMPACT_ATOMS: atom_id res chain seq x y z
N MET A 1 -4.25 9.53 -21.62
CA MET A 1 -3.26 8.49 -21.32
C MET A 1 -3.33 8.20 -19.84
N ALA A 2 -3.91 7.07 -19.45
CA ALA A 2 -3.99 6.69 -18.04
C ALA A 2 -2.60 6.20 -17.63
N GLY A 3 -1.95 6.94 -16.72
CA GLY A 3 -0.69 6.51 -16.13
C GLY A 3 -0.89 5.13 -15.53
N VAL A 4 -0.13 4.16 -16.04
CA VAL A 4 0.05 2.87 -15.40
C VAL A 4 0.72 3.18 -14.06
N GLN A 5 -0.08 3.25 -13.00
CA GLN A 5 0.45 3.35 -11.66
C GLN A 5 1.16 2.04 -11.38
N GLN A 6 2.48 2.04 -11.59
CA GLN A 6 3.36 0.96 -11.18
C GLN A 6 3.04 0.70 -9.71
N LYS A 7 2.45 -0.46 -9.44
CA LYS A 7 2.40 -1.01 -8.09
C LYS A 7 3.87 -1.04 -7.65
N PRO A 8 4.28 -0.31 -6.60
CA PRO A 8 5.64 -0.44 -6.13
C PRO A 8 5.79 -1.93 -5.81
N GLU A 9 6.65 -2.61 -6.56
CA GLU A 9 7.15 -3.91 -6.16
C GLU A 9 7.92 -3.64 -4.88
N LYS A 10 7.21 -3.64 -3.75
CA LYS A 10 7.83 -3.60 -2.44
C LYS A 10 8.75 -4.81 -2.41
N ASP A 11 10.06 -4.57 -2.37
CA ASP A 11 11.07 -5.60 -2.26
C ASP A 11 10.61 -6.59 -1.19
N VAL A 12 10.35 -7.84 -1.59
CA VAL A 12 9.96 -8.92 -0.67
C VAL A 12 11.00 -9.08 0.46
N HIS A 13 12.23 -8.62 0.20
CA HIS A 13 13.35 -8.57 1.13
C HIS A 13 13.20 -7.53 2.25
N GLU A 14 12.39 -6.48 2.08
CA GLU A 14 12.23 -5.41 3.08
C GLU A 14 11.70 -5.95 4.42
N TYR A 15 10.83 -6.95 4.36
CA TYR A 15 10.21 -7.61 5.52
C TYR A 15 10.93 -8.89 5.97
N SER A 16 12.07 -9.23 5.37
CA SER A 16 12.81 -10.42 5.75
C SER A 16 13.38 -10.27 7.17
N LEU A 17 13.05 -11.24 8.04
CA LEU A 17 13.58 -11.36 9.40
C LEU A 17 14.77 -12.32 9.47
N LEU A 18 14.98 -13.14 8.44
CA LEU A 18 15.99 -14.19 8.42
C LEU A 18 17.43 -13.68 8.64
N PRO A 19 17.87 -12.55 8.06
CA PRO A 19 19.20 -12.01 8.35
C PRO A 19 19.40 -11.69 9.84
N LEU A 20 18.39 -11.09 10.50
CA LEU A 20 18.43 -10.78 11.92
C LEU A 20 18.46 -12.06 12.78
N VAL A 21 17.66 -13.07 12.43
CA VAL A 21 17.67 -14.36 13.13
C VAL A 21 19.04 -15.04 13.00
N HIS A 22 19.63 -15.02 11.80
CA HIS A 22 20.97 -15.54 11.57
C HIS A 22 22.03 -14.81 12.41
N ASP A 23 21.97 -13.48 12.47
CA ASP A 23 22.92 -12.69 13.25
C ASP A 23 22.80 -12.96 14.76
N ILE A 24 21.57 -13.15 15.27
CA ILE A 24 21.34 -13.58 16.66
C ILE A 24 22.01 -14.94 16.93
N ILE A 25 21.77 -15.93 16.07
CA ILE A 25 22.36 -17.28 16.21
C ILE A 25 23.88 -17.17 16.22
N LYS A 26 24.47 -16.41 15.30
CA LYS A 26 25.91 -16.19 15.21
C LYS A 26 26.48 -15.47 16.43
N CYS A 27 25.75 -14.54 17.03
CA CYS A 27 26.15 -13.88 18.28
C CYS A 27 26.10 -14.87 19.46
N MET A 28 25.12 -15.75 19.51
CA MET A 28 25.01 -16.80 20.54
C MET A 28 26.12 -17.84 20.43
N GLU A 29 26.44 -18.29 19.22
CA GLU A 29 27.53 -19.26 18.97
C GLU A 29 28.91 -18.74 19.41
N LYS A 30 29.06 -17.42 19.54
CA LYS A 30 30.31 -16.75 19.93
C LYS A 30 30.30 -16.25 21.38
N ASP A 31 29.26 -16.54 22.15
CA ASP A 31 29.02 -15.95 23.48
C ASP A 31 29.16 -14.41 23.49
N SER A 32 28.74 -13.76 22.38
CA SER A 32 28.85 -12.31 22.24
C SER A 32 27.87 -11.60 23.18
N GLN A 33 28.29 -10.47 23.75
CA GLN A 33 27.41 -9.59 24.53
C GLN A 33 26.36 -8.88 23.66
N ASP A 34 26.52 -8.90 22.33
CA ASP A 34 25.64 -8.21 21.37
C ASP A 34 24.30 -8.93 21.14
N VAL A 35 24.11 -10.15 21.65
CA VAL A 35 22.87 -10.94 21.47
C VAL A 35 21.63 -10.14 21.88
N ASN A 36 21.71 -9.39 22.99
CA ASN A 36 20.60 -8.56 23.45
C ASN A 36 20.27 -7.41 22.48
N GLN A 37 21.29 -6.85 21.81
CA GLN A 37 21.11 -5.80 20.82
C GLN A 37 20.42 -6.35 19.56
N GLU A 38 20.85 -7.52 19.07
CA GLU A 38 20.23 -8.15 17.90
C GLU A 38 18.78 -8.60 18.19
N LEU A 39 18.50 -9.11 19.40
CA LEU A 39 17.14 -9.39 19.86
C LEU A 39 16.25 -8.13 19.90
N ALA A 40 16.80 -7.00 20.37
CA ALA A 40 16.07 -5.74 20.37
C ALA A 40 15.74 -5.26 18.94
N LYS A 41 16.67 -5.42 17.99
CA LYS A 41 16.43 -5.11 16.57
C LYS A 41 15.33 -6.00 15.98
N LEU A 42 15.37 -7.31 16.24
CA LEU A 42 14.32 -8.23 15.78
C LEU A 42 12.94 -7.86 16.35
N LYS A 43 12.87 -7.56 17.65
CA LYS A 43 11.63 -7.11 18.29
C LYS A 43 11.09 -5.83 17.65
N SER A 44 11.96 -4.85 17.41
CA SER A 44 11.58 -3.60 16.76
C SER A 44 11.03 -3.84 15.36
N LYS A 45 11.69 -4.68 14.55
CA LYS A 45 11.24 -4.97 13.18
C LYS A 45 9.90 -5.72 13.13
N ILE A 46 9.65 -6.61 14.09
CA ILE A 46 8.34 -7.27 14.24
C ILE A 46 7.26 -6.25 14.62
N GLN A 47 7.56 -5.34 15.56
CA GLN A 47 6.61 -4.33 15.99
C GLN A 47 6.25 -3.36 14.86
N GLU A 48 7.25 -2.91 14.11
CA GLU A 48 7.06 -2.08 12.93
C GLU A 48 6.18 -2.78 11.89
N ALA A 49 6.44 -4.06 11.59
CA ALA A 49 5.63 -4.84 10.67
C ALA A 49 4.17 -4.96 11.15
N ARG A 50 3.95 -5.15 12.46
CA ARG A 50 2.60 -5.16 13.04
C ARG A 50 1.87 -3.84 12.88
N GLU A 51 2.55 -2.72 13.15
CA GLU A 51 1.98 -1.38 12.98
C GLU A 51 1.65 -1.08 11.51
N GLN A 52 2.54 -1.45 10.59
CA GLN A 52 2.29 -1.33 9.15
C GLN A 52 1.07 -2.14 8.71
N ILE A 53 0.94 -3.39 9.18
CA ILE A 53 -0.22 -4.23 8.89
C ILE A 53 -1.48 -3.61 9.48
N SER A 54 -1.45 -3.16 10.74
CA SER A 54 -2.61 -2.56 11.43
C SER A 54 -3.10 -1.28 10.75
N ASN A 55 -2.20 -0.51 10.13
CA ASN A 55 -2.53 0.71 9.41
C ASN A 55 -2.91 0.46 7.95
N MET A 56 -2.88 -0.78 7.48
CA MET A 56 -3.17 -1.10 6.08
C MET A 56 -4.69 -1.00 5.82
N PRO A 57 -5.13 -0.18 4.86
CA PRO A 57 -6.55 -0.03 4.57
C PRO A 57 -7.14 -1.33 4.02
N GLY A 58 -8.35 -1.65 4.45
CA GLY A 58 -9.10 -2.81 3.97
C GLY A 58 -8.84 -4.11 4.74
N ILE A 59 -7.84 -4.19 5.63
CA ILE A 59 -7.57 -5.39 6.45
C ILE A 59 -8.75 -5.83 7.32
N GLU A 60 -9.66 -4.89 7.65
CA GLU A 60 -10.86 -5.12 8.44
C GLU A 60 -11.97 -5.82 7.64
N SER A 61 -11.84 -5.86 6.31
CA SER A 61 -12.83 -6.42 5.39
C SER A 61 -12.35 -7.72 4.78
N SER A 62 -13.26 -8.65 4.56
CA SER A 62 -12.96 -9.91 3.87
C SER A 62 -12.63 -9.65 2.38
N PRO A 63 -11.82 -10.51 1.74
CA PRO A 63 -11.49 -10.39 0.32
C PRO A 63 -12.70 -10.17 -0.63
N PRO A 64 -13.82 -10.91 -0.51
CA PRO A 64 -14.97 -10.67 -1.39
C PRO A 64 -15.60 -9.28 -1.18
N VAL A 65 -15.65 -8.78 0.07
CA VAL A 65 -16.17 -7.44 0.38
C VAL A 65 -15.28 -6.37 -0.25
N GLN A 66 -13.95 -6.51 -0.15
CA GLN A 66 -13.01 -5.59 -0.78
C GLN A 66 -13.18 -5.57 -2.31
N GLN A 67 -13.36 -6.74 -2.94
CA GLN A 67 -13.58 -6.85 -4.39
C GLN A 67 -14.89 -6.18 -4.82
N GLN A 68 -15.97 -6.35 -4.05
CA GLN A 68 -17.26 -5.71 -4.33
C GLN A 68 -17.17 -4.18 -4.20
N GLN A 69 -16.49 -3.67 -3.17
CA GLN A 69 -16.25 -2.24 -3.00
C GLN A 69 -15.45 -1.67 -4.18
N LEU A 70 -14.40 -2.37 -4.62
CA LEU A 70 -13.61 -1.99 -5.78
C LEU A 70 -14.45 -1.95 -7.07
N ALA A 71 -15.31 -2.94 -7.29
CA ALA A 71 -16.22 -2.98 -8.44
C ALA A 71 -17.17 -1.78 -8.43
N THR A 72 -17.75 -1.48 -7.26
CA THR A 72 -18.64 -0.33 -7.05
C THR A 72 -17.93 0.99 -7.36
N LEU A 73 -16.72 1.18 -6.83
CA LEU A 73 -15.94 2.40 -7.06
C LEU A 73 -15.59 2.58 -8.55
N ARG A 74 -15.23 1.50 -9.25
CA ARG A 74 -14.97 1.52 -10.70
C ARG A 74 -16.21 1.95 -11.48
N GLU A 75 -17.39 1.46 -11.11
CA GLU A 75 -18.64 1.85 -11.75
C GLU A 75 -18.99 3.32 -11.49
N GLN A 76 -18.77 3.81 -10.27
CA GLN A 76 -18.95 5.23 -9.95
C GLN A 76 -18.05 6.12 -10.80
N VAL A 77 -16.77 5.76 -10.96
CA VAL A 77 -15.83 6.50 -11.80
C VAL A 77 -16.28 6.50 -13.26
N ARG A 78 -16.73 5.35 -13.78
CA ARG A 78 -17.30 5.24 -15.14
C ARG A 78 -18.48 6.19 -15.32
N THR A 79 -19.46 6.12 -14.43
CA THR A 79 -20.68 6.94 -14.50
C THR A 79 -20.36 8.43 -14.39
N LYS A 80 -19.50 8.83 -13.44
CA LYS A 80 -19.07 10.23 -13.28
C LYS A 80 -18.36 10.76 -14.52
N ASN A 81 -17.48 9.96 -15.12
CA ASN A 81 -16.83 10.34 -16.37
C ASN A 81 -17.81 10.49 -17.54
N GLN A 82 -18.77 9.59 -17.68
CA GLN A 82 -19.82 9.71 -18.71
C GLN A 82 -20.62 11.00 -18.53
N LEU A 83 -20.98 11.34 -17.29
CA LEU A 83 -21.70 12.57 -16.98
C LEU A 83 -20.88 13.81 -17.34
N LEU A 84 -19.58 13.84 -16.97
CA LEU A 84 -18.68 14.92 -17.36
C LEU A 84 -18.56 15.06 -18.88
N GLN A 85 -18.51 13.96 -19.63
CA GLN A 85 -18.48 14.00 -21.09
C GLN A 85 -19.77 14.55 -21.68
N LYS A 86 -20.93 14.15 -21.14
CA LYS A 86 -22.24 14.71 -21.55
C LYS A 86 -22.28 16.23 -21.34
N TYR A 87 -21.84 16.71 -20.17
CA TYR A 87 -21.77 18.15 -19.90
C TYR A 87 -20.81 18.88 -20.84
N LYS A 88 -19.66 18.30 -21.17
CA LYS A 88 -18.73 18.87 -22.18
C LYS A 88 -19.36 18.95 -23.57
N SER A 89 -20.07 17.91 -23.99
CA SER A 89 -20.72 17.88 -25.31
C SER A 89 -21.91 18.83 -25.45
N LEU A 90 -22.54 19.23 -24.33
CA LEU A 90 -23.77 20.02 -24.36
C LEU A 90 -23.56 21.51 -24.69
N CYS A 91 -22.32 22.00 -24.85
CA CYS A 91 -21.99 23.39 -25.20
C CYS A 91 -22.82 24.49 -24.49
N MET A 92 -23.23 24.27 -23.23
CA MET A 92 -23.77 25.36 -22.39
C MET A 92 -22.66 26.14 -21.66
N PHE A 93 -21.38 25.79 -21.92
CA PHE A 93 -20.19 26.39 -21.31
C PHE A 93 -19.20 26.96 -22.34
N ASP A 94 -19.66 27.32 -23.55
CA ASP A 94 -18.88 28.26 -24.36
C ASP A 94 -18.89 29.60 -23.63
N VAL A 95 -17.87 29.79 -22.78
CA VAL A 95 -17.52 31.12 -22.26
C VAL A 95 -17.28 31.98 -23.50
N PRO A 96 -18.02 33.09 -23.69
CA PRO A 96 -17.76 33.98 -24.82
C PRO A 96 -16.28 34.34 -24.78
N LYS A 97 -15.53 34.03 -25.85
CA LYS A 97 -14.19 34.57 -26.01
C LYS A 97 -14.33 36.08 -26.01
N VAL A 98 -13.96 36.71 -24.88
CA VAL A 98 -13.87 38.15 -24.77
C VAL A 98 -12.92 38.63 -25.87
N SER A 99 -13.49 39.35 -26.84
CA SER A 99 -12.77 40.07 -27.89
C SER A 99 -12.37 41.45 -27.37
#